data_AF-A0A4R2MU53-F1
#
_entry.id   AF-A0A4R2MU53-F1
#
_cell.length_a   1.000
_cell.length_b   1.000
_cell.length_c   1.000
_cell.angle_alpha   90.00
_cell.angle_beta   90.00
_cell.angle_gamma   90.00
#
_symmetry.space_group_name_H-M   'P 1'
#
loop_
_entity.id
_entity.type
_entity.pdbx_description
1 polymer ?
#
loop_
_entity_poly.entity_id
_entity_poly.type
_entity_poly.pdbx_seq_one_letter_code
_entity_poly.pdbx_strand_id
1 'polypeptide(L)'
;MNSSPPEPKEAKLVDPDLVEQAVVGHGVPSQDPADAAQFALEPGEAERESKSALMGGGAVAGMAAGAVVGAVVAGPLGVLVGGTLGSVAGALGGSAAGEMVHPDSADAADDLPQDAKDADDTTPPR
;
A
#
# COMPACT_ATOMS: atom_id res chain seq x y z
N MET A 1 -52.27 7.40 27.01
CA MET A 1 -51.46 7.11 25.81
C MET A 1 -50.05 7.56 26.09
N ASN A 2 -49.12 6.64 25.82
CA ASN A 2 -47.72 6.60 26.19
C ASN A 2 -46.90 7.68 25.47
N SER A 3 -45.84 8.20 26.12
CA SER A 3 -44.57 8.60 25.48
C SER A 3 -43.62 9.16 26.54
N SER A 4 -42.92 8.26 27.23
CA SER A 4 -41.62 8.59 27.82
C SER A 4 -40.66 9.05 26.71
N PRO A 5 -39.75 10.01 26.97
CA PRO A 5 -38.67 10.33 26.04
C PRO A 5 -37.89 9.05 25.72
N PRO A 6 -37.39 8.85 24.49
CA PRO A 6 -36.39 7.84 24.28
C PRO A 6 -35.22 8.19 25.20
N GLU A 7 -34.91 7.33 26.16
CA GLU A 7 -33.61 7.32 26.80
C GLU A 7 -32.57 7.47 25.69
N PRO A 8 -31.58 8.36 25.83
CA PRO A 8 -30.39 8.28 25.00
C PRO A 8 -29.95 6.82 25.12
N LYS A 9 -29.95 6.08 24.01
CA LYS A 9 -29.30 4.79 23.96
C LYS A 9 -27.86 5.08 24.31
N GLU A 10 -27.54 4.94 25.60
CA GLU A 10 -26.20 4.94 26.12
C GLU A 10 -25.41 4.08 25.14
N ALA A 11 -24.43 4.74 24.53
CA ALA A 11 -23.64 4.23 23.43
C ALA A 11 -23.36 2.76 23.71
N LYS A 12 -23.87 1.89 22.84
CA LYS A 12 -23.74 0.44 22.96
C LYS A 12 -22.27 0.18 23.33
N LEU A 13 -22.08 -0.25 24.57
CA LEU A 13 -20.84 -0.64 25.22
C LEU A 13 -19.73 -0.80 24.19
N VAL A 14 -18.88 0.22 24.03
CA VAL A 14 -17.74 0.14 23.12
C VAL A 14 -16.93 -1.05 23.61
N ASP A 15 -16.84 -2.07 22.78
CA ASP A 15 -16.14 -3.30 23.14
C ASP A 15 -14.70 -2.92 23.49
N PRO A 16 -14.23 -3.18 24.72
CA PRO A 16 -12.89 -2.79 25.15
C PRO A 16 -11.81 -3.33 24.20
N ASP A 17 -12.02 -4.52 23.64
CA ASP A 17 -11.09 -5.15 22.70
C ASP A 17 -10.98 -4.34 21.39
N LEU A 18 -12.05 -3.68 20.94
CA LEU A 18 -12.05 -2.80 19.77
C LEU A 18 -11.31 -1.49 20.03
N VAL A 19 -11.37 -0.96 21.26
CA VAL A 19 -10.62 0.25 21.65
C VAL A 19 -9.12 -0.07 21.72
N GLU A 20 -8.75 -1.24 22.25
CA GLU A 20 -7.35 -1.67 22.32
C GLU A 20 -6.74 -1.93 20.93
N GLN A 21 -7.53 -2.42 19.97
CA GLN A 21 -7.06 -2.70 18.60
C GLN A 21 -7.05 -1.47 17.68
N ALA A 22 -7.70 -0.37 18.07
CA ALA A 22 -7.79 0.82 17.25
C ALA A 22 -6.53 1.69 17.36
N VAL A 23 -6.12 2.28 16.24
CA VAL A 23 -5.16 3.39 16.26
C VAL A 23 -5.88 4.64 16.77
N VAL A 24 -5.22 5.46 17.58
CA VAL A 24 -5.84 6.67 18.16
C VAL A 24 -6.37 7.59 17.06
N GLY A 25 -7.67 7.90 17.11
CA GLY A 25 -8.34 8.73 16.09
C GLY A 25 -8.81 7.97 14.85
N HIS A 26 -8.52 6.68 14.76
CA HIS A 26 -8.89 5.78 13.66
C HIS A 26 -9.64 4.53 14.17
N GLY A 27 -10.17 3.74 13.24
CA GLY A 27 -10.78 2.45 13.55
C GLY A 27 -9.75 1.33 13.76
N VAL A 28 -10.23 0.09 13.69
CA VAL A 28 -9.33 -1.07 13.58
C VAL A 28 -8.56 -0.96 12.26
N PRO A 29 -7.21 -1.06 12.28
CA PRO A 29 -6.38 -0.94 11.08
C PRO A 29 -6.91 -1.77 9.89
N SER A 30 -7.28 -3.03 10.12
CA SER A 30 -7.78 -3.92 9.04
C SER A 30 -9.08 -3.47 8.36
N GLN A 31 -9.80 -2.50 8.92
CA GLN A 31 -11.08 -1.99 8.42
C GLN A 31 -11.04 -0.52 8.00
N ASP A 32 -9.94 0.18 8.25
CA ASP A 32 -9.76 1.59 7.89
C ASP A 32 -8.67 1.69 6.82
N PRO A 33 -9.02 2.00 5.56
CA PRO A 33 -8.07 2.06 4.47
C PRO A 33 -7.16 3.30 4.54
N ALA A 34 -7.38 4.23 5.48
CA ALA A 34 -6.48 5.37 5.66
C ALA A 34 -5.10 4.89 6.11
N ASP A 35 -4.04 5.39 5.47
CA ASP A 35 -2.66 4.99 5.80
C ASP A 35 -2.31 5.25 7.28
N ALA A 36 -2.81 6.37 7.83
CA ALA A 36 -2.62 6.73 9.23
C ALA A 36 -3.34 5.79 10.23
N ALA A 37 -4.26 4.96 9.74
CA ALA A 37 -4.91 3.92 10.55
C ALA A 37 -4.12 2.61 10.56
N GLN A 38 -3.11 2.46 9.69
CA GLN A 38 -2.25 1.27 9.65
C GLN A 38 -1.07 1.41 10.63
N PHE A 39 -0.54 0.27 11.08
CA PHE A 39 0.75 0.25 11.76
C PHE A 39 1.86 0.29 10.71
N ALA A 40 2.72 1.31 10.80
CA ALA A 40 3.91 1.38 9.96
C ALA A 40 4.87 0.22 10.30
N LEU A 41 5.43 -0.39 9.26
CA LEU A 41 6.49 -1.38 9.42
C LEU A 41 7.76 -0.72 9.97
N GLU A 42 8.54 -1.45 10.76
CA GLU A 42 9.88 -0.97 11.08
C GLU A 42 10.70 -0.83 9.78
N PRO A 43 11.63 0.14 9.67
CA PRO A 43 12.39 0.37 8.45
C PRO A 43 13.07 -0.88 7.89
N GLY A 44 13.60 -1.73 8.78
CA GLY A 44 14.23 -3.00 8.37
C GLY A 44 13.24 -4.08 7.91
N GLU A 45 11.99 -4.04 8.38
CA GLU A 45 10.91 -4.93 7.91
C GLU A 45 10.38 -4.44 6.56
N ALA A 46 10.16 -3.14 6.42
CA ALA A 46 9.73 -2.51 5.17
C ALA A 46 10.73 -2.78 4.02
N GLU A 47 12.04 -2.69 4.29
CA GLU A 47 13.08 -2.99 3.31
C GLU A 47 13.03 -4.47 2.87
N ARG A 48 12.87 -5.39 3.84
CA ARG A 48 12.80 -6.83 3.57
C ARG A 48 11.55 -7.19 2.78
N GLU A 49 10.41 -6.61 3.15
CA GLU A 49 9.14 -6.83 2.48
C GLU A 49 9.19 -6.31 1.04
N SER A 50 9.67 -5.08 0.84
CA SER A 50 9.82 -4.46 -0.48
C SER A 50 10.77 -5.27 -1.37
N LYS A 51 11.92 -5.69 -0.83
CA LYS A 51 12.89 -6.52 -1.55
C LYS A 51 12.31 -7.88 -1.94
N SER A 52 11.58 -8.53 -1.03
CA SER A 52 10.91 -9.80 -1.28
C SER A 52 9.81 -9.66 -2.34
N ALA A 53 8.97 -8.64 -2.21
CA ALA A 53 7.88 -8.34 -3.14
C ALA A 53 8.43 -8.11 -4.56
N LEU A 54 9.51 -7.35 -4.68
CA LEU A 54 10.07 -7.05 -5.98
C LEU A 54 10.87 -8.21 -6.57
N MET A 55 11.56 -9.02 -5.76
CA MET A 55 12.11 -10.29 -6.20
C MET A 55 11.00 -11.22 -6.73
N GLY A 56 9.91 -11.38 -5.97
CA GLY A 56 8.79 -12.23 -6.35
C GLY A 56 8.09 -11.73 -7.61
N GLY A 57 7.78 -10.44 -7.67
CA GLY A 57 7.18 -9.79 -8.83
C GLY A 57 8.08 -9.88 -10.07
N GLY A 58 9.37 -9.63 -9.90
CA GLY A 58 10.37 -9.81 -10.94
C GLY A 58 10.44 -11.25 -11.44
N ALA A 59 10.37 -12.24 -10.55
CA ALA A 59 10.36 -13.65 -10.93
C ALA A 59 9.17 -14.01 -11.81
N VAL A 60 7.97 -13.53 -11.47
CA VAL A 60 6.75 -13.76 -12.24
C VAL A 60 6.81 -13.03 -13.59
N ALA A 61 7.21 -11.76 -13.59
CA ALA A 61 7.34 -10.96 -14.81
C ALA A 61 8.38 -11.56 -15.76
N GLY A 62 9.55 -11.92 -15.24
CA GLY A 62 10.62 -12.56 -15.98
C GLY A 62 10.22 -13.94 -16.50
N MET A 63 9.49 -14.74 -15.72
CA MET A 63 8.91 -16.00 -16.18
C MET A 63 8.02 -15.78 -17.40
N ALA A 64 7.08 -14.83 -17.31
CA ALA A 64 6.15 -14.55 -18.39
C ALA A 64 6.89 -14.07 -19.65
N ALA A 65 7.82 -13.13 -19.51
CA ALA A 65 8.61 -12.62 -20.62
C ALA A 65 9.48 -13.71 -21.25
N GLY A 66 10.19 -14.49 -20.43
CA GLY A 66 11.03 -15.59 -20.87
C GLY A 66 10.23 -16.72 -21.54
N ALA A 67 9.04 -17.02 -21.03
CA ALA A 67 8.11 -17.97 -21.65
C ALA A 67 7.66 -17.51 -23.03
N VAL A 68 7.31 -16.23 -23.20
CA VAL A 68 6.92 -15.66 -24.50
C VAL A 68 8.07 -15.73 -25.49
N VAL A 69 9.27 -15.28 -25.12
CA VAL A 69 10.46 -15.35 -25.98
C VAL A 69 10.79 -16.80 -26.32
N GLY A 70 10.76 -17.68 -25.32
CA GLY A 70 10.99 -19.11 -25.50
C GLY A 70 9.99 -19.76 -26.43
N ALA A 71 8.70 -19.41 -26.34
CA ALA A 71 7.66 -19.89 -27.25
C ALA A 71 7.97 -19.55 -28.71
N VAL A 72 8.40 -18.31 -28.96
CA VAL A 72 8.73 -17.83 -30.31
C VAL A 72 9.95 -18.55 -30.88
N VAL A 73 10.97 -18.79 -30.05
CA VAL A 73 12.26 -19.36 -30.50
C VAL A 73 12.22 -20.89 -30.61
N ALA A 74 11.56 -21.59 -29.68
CA ALA A 74 11.65 -23.03 -29.54
C ALA A 74 10.30 -23.72 -29.25
N GLY A 75 9.18 -23.01 -29.42
CA GLY A 75 7.84 -23.57 -29.24
C GLY A 75 7.57 -23.97 -27.77
N PRO A 76 6.78 -25.04 -27.53
CA PRO A 76 6.37 -25.42 -26.18
C PRO A 76 7.53 -25.75 -25.21
N LEU A 77 8.62 -26.35 -25.69
CA LEU A 77 9.79 -26.59 -24.85
C LEU A 77 10.50 -25.28 -24.47
N GLY A 78 10.50 -24.31 -25.38
CA GLY A 78 11.01 -22.98 -25.11
C GLY A 78 10.22 -22.25 -24.03
N VAL A 79 8.91 -22.47 -23.90
CA VAL A 79 8.12 -21.92 -22.78
C VAL A 79 8.65 -22.40 -21.42
N LEU A 80 8.94 -23.69 -21.27
CA LEU A 80 9.47 -24.23 -20.00
C LEU A 80 10.88 -23.69 -19.71
N VAL A 81 11.78 -23.74 -20.69
CA VAL A 81 13.17 -23.31 -20.49
C VAL A 81 13.26 -21.79 -20.34
N GLY A 82 12.59 -21.06 -21.22
CA GLY A 82 12.52 -19.61 -21.20
C GLY A 82 11.80 -19.10 -19.95
N GLY A 83 10.72 -19.74 -19.52
CA GLY A 83 10.02 -19.37 -18.29
C GLY A 83 10.86 -19.58 -17.03
N THR A 84 11.59 -20.70 -16.93
CA THR A 84 12.46 -20.96 -15.77
C THR A 84 13.68 -20.07 -15.73
N LEU A 85 14.37 -19.86 -16.85
CA LEU A 85 15.51 -18.93 -16.91
C LEU A 85 15.06 -17.47 -16.73
N GLY A 86 13.94 -17.12 -17.35
CA GLY A 86 13.30 -15.83 -17.22
C GLY A 86 12.91 -15.53 -15.79
N SER A 87 12.40 -16.50 -15.03
CA SER A 87 12.04 -16.28 -13.63
C SER A 87 13.26 -16.02 -12.75
N VAL A 88 14.36 -16.74 -12.96
CA VAL A 88 15.62 -16.51 -12.22
C VAL A 88 16.17 -15.13 -12.55
N ALA A 89 16.29 -14.79 -13.84
CA ALA A 89 16.76 -13.48 -14.27
C ALA A 89 15.85 -12.35 -13.75
N GLY A 90 14.54 -12.57 -13.80
CA GLY A 90 13.54 -11.64 -13.30
C GLY A 90 13.60 -11.47 -11.79
N ALA A 91 13.82 -12.52 -11.00
CA ALA A 91 13.97 -12.42 -9.55
C ALA A 91 15.20 -11.59 -9.16
N LEU A 92 16.33 -11.88 -9.79
CA LEU A 92 17.58 -11.14 -9.56
C LEU A 92 17.46 -9.68 -10.01
N GLY A 93 16.88 -9.46 -11.19
CA GLY A 93 16.59 -8.11 -11.71
C GLY A 93 15.61 -7.35 -10.80
N GLY A 94 14.61 -8.04 -10.28
CA GLY A 94 13.66 -7.53 -9.29
C GLY A 94 14.34 -7.09 -8.00
N SER A 95 15.21 -7.91 -7.40
CA SER A 95 15.97 -7.46 -6.23
C SER A 95 16.83 -6.23 -6.49
N ALA A 96 17.49 -6.16 -7.64
CA ALA A 96 18.36 -5.04 -7.97
C ALA A 96 17.57 -3.76 -8.22
N ALA A 97 16.42 -3.86 -8.91
CA ALA A 97 15.50 -2.75 -9.07
C ALA A 97 15.00 -2.19 -7.74
N GLY A 98 14.85 -3.03 -6.72
CA GLY A 98 14.32 -2.62 -5.41
C GLY A 98 15.33 -1.86 -4.58
N GLU A 99 16.61 -2.13 -4.80
CA GLU A 99 17.70 -1.37 -4.18
C GLU A 99 17.86 0.03 -4.79
N MET A 100 17.37 0.23 -6.02
CA MET A 100 17.38 1.54 -6.69
C MET A 100 16.15 2.41 -6.35
N VAL A 101 15.09 1.82 -5.80
CA VAL A 101 13.90 2.55 -5.36
C VAL A 101 14.05 2.84 -3.88
N HIS A 102 14.41 4.07 -3.54
CA HIS A 102 14.29 4.56 -2.18
C HIS A 102 12.84 5.00 -1.95
N PRO A 103 12.11 4.38 -1.01
CA PRO A 103 10.84 4.93 -0.60
C PRO A 103 11.14 6.19 0.22
N ASP A 104 11.03 7.36 -0.42
CA ASP A 104 10.80 8.58 0.33
C ASP A 104 9.44 8.41 1.03
N SER A 105 9.48 8.36 2.35
CA SER A 105 8.32 8.18 3.22
C SER A 105 7.18 9.12 2.82
N ALA A 106 5.99 8.55 2.56
CA ALA A 106 4.71 9.18 2.85
C ALA A 106 4.39 10.59 2.29
N ASP A 107 4.98 11.04 1.18
CA ASP A 107 4.53 12.28 0.50
C ASP A 107 3.38 12.04 -0.51
N ALA A 108 2.45 11.14 -0.18
CA ALA A 108 1.14 11.06 -0.83
C ALA A 108 0.01 11.60 0.07
N ALA A 109 0.35 12.19 1.21
CA ALA A 109 -0.60 12.81 2.13
C ALA A 109 -0.62 14.35 2.07
N ASP A 110 0.22 15.00 1.25
CA ASP A 110 0.26 16.48 1.20
C ASP A 110 -0.21 17.11 -0.13
N ASP A 111 -0.69 16.31 -1.08
CA ASP A 111 -1.32 16.84 -2.31
C ASP A 111 -2.85 16.95 -2.15
N LEU A 112 -3.28 17.56 -1.05
CA LEU A 112 -4.58 18.24 -1.01
C LEU A 112 -4.38 19.61 -1.67
N PRO A 113 -5.14 19.97 -2.73
CA PRO A 113 -5.03 21.30 -3.32
C PRO A 113 -5.33 22.37 -2.26
N GLN A 114 -4.29 23.11 -1.86
CA GLN A 114 -4.39 24.22 -0.90
C GLN A 114 -4.87 25.53 -1.55
N ASP A 115 -5.52 25.47 -2.71
CA ASP A 115 -6.07 26.66 -3.42
C ASP A 115 -7.38 27.20 -2.82
N ALA A 116 -7.69 26.88 -1.56
CA ALA A 116 -8.92 27.34 -0.90
C ALA A 116 -8.69 28.20 0.35
N LYS A 117 -7.49 28.76 0.57
CA LYS A 117 -7.24 29.66 1.71
C LYS A 117 -6.72 31.07 1.39
N ASP A 118 -6.60 31.46 0.12
CA ASP A 118 -6.09 32.78 -0.28
C ASP A 118 -7.18 33.78 -0.74
N ALA A 119 -8.44 33.54 -0.40
CA ALA A 119 -9.56 34.42 -0.79
C ALA A 119 -10.20 35.18 0.39
N ASP A 120 -9.45 35.58 1.42
CA ASP A 120 -9.98 36.50 2.45
C ASP A 120 -8.94 37.42 3.12
N ASP A 121 -7.93 37.92 2.39
CA ASP A 121 -7.14 39.07 2.86
C ASP A 121 -6.80 40.04 1.72
N THR A 122 -7.82 40.79 1.28
CA THR A 122 -7.62 41.99 0.46
C THR A 122 -7.98 43.23 1.27
N THR A 123 -7.12 43.59 2.23
CA THR A 123 -7.11 44.95 2.78
C THR A 123 -6.08 45.79 2.01
N PRO A 124 -6.45 46.90 1.34
CA PRO A 124 -5.51 47.66 0.53
C PRO A 124 -4.56 48.48 1.41
N PRO A 125 -3.30 48.70 0.98
CA PRO A 125 -2.35 49.51 1.73
C PRO A 125 -2.69 51.01 1.65
N ARG A 126 -2.36 51.72 2.74
CA ARG A 126 -2.52 53.18 2.93
C ARG A 126 -1.72 54.03 1.94
#